data_AF-A0A957TAI7-F1
#
_entry.id   AF-A0A957TAI7-F1
#
_cell.length_a   1.000
_cell.length_b   1.000
_cell.length_c   1.000
_cell.angle_alpha   90.00
_cell.angle_beta   90.00
_cell.angle_gamma   90.00
#
_symmetry.space_group_name_H-M   'P 1'
#
loop_
_entity.id
_entity.type
_entity.pdbx_description
1 polymer ?
#
loop_
_entity_poly.entity_id
_entity_poly.type
_entity_poly.pdbx_seq_one_letter_code
_entity_poly.pdbx_strand_id
1 'polypeptide(L)'
;MTNLSNILEALEKLVYDIILSILLVPKTLVRIIFEPSWVSGYITQQLKREDEKRFDEYVSPILFMILLALLPITFITVARWPEVVIRGPAEGIVNQEIRFTAEANLTSKTPPYEYEWYTDDGGTKTHQSNRLTDEETFVWETSGKKLILLDVTNRKGETRKSYPLYVQIREAGENISSTLISSEEPKPNLSGSVFFSALQAPSTIMTMFYLLGLPILLTSATEINRGHVLSRTSLKRAFFIHCYLVSPFYLALWTASIGIDFYAIESEWYFTYFVAGGVLLMVFWLTVVETGFLGRERGINKWKALAMVLFCIFTIPAALLILDFGSIHPEVFRLSLWGLFITFIMGIFLYNIVQVFRGRRKKAVTKRDHN
;
A
#
# COMPACT_ATOMS: atom_id res chain seq x y z
N MET A 1 38.21 7.70 3.38
CA MET A 1 38.16 6.23 3.33
C MET A 1 37.21 5.74 4.40
N THR A 2 35.90 5.77 4.11
CA THR A 2 34.90 5.06 4.90
C THR A 2 35.20 3.57 4.73
N ASN A 3 35.60 2.92 5.83
CA ASN A 3 36.26 1.62 5.82
C ASN A 3 35.36 0.53 5.22
N LEU A 4 35.90 -0.18 4.23
CA LEU A 4 35.27 -1.35 3.60
C LEU A 4 34.84 -2.40 4.64
N SER A 5 35.58 -2.50 5.76
CA SER A 5 35.24 -3.37 6.90
C SER A 5 33.92 -3.01 7.55
N ASN A 6 33.63 -1.73 7.77
CA ASN A 6 32.37 -1.28 8.38
C ASN A 6 31.17 -1.58 7.47
N ILE A 7 31.37 -1.53 6.14
CA ILE A 7 30.34 -1.90 5.16
C ILE A 7 30.11 -3.41 5.19
N LEU A 8 31.18 -4.21 5.27
CA LEU A 8 31.08 -5.66 5.34
C LEU A 8 30.38 -6.12 6.64
N GLU A 9 30.73 -5.54 7.78
CA GLU A 9 30.08 -5.80 9.08
C GLU A 9 28.60 -5.40 9.06
N ALA A 10 28.27 -4.25 8.45
CA ALA A 10 26.88 -3.83 8.29
C ALA A 10 26.10 -4.79 7.37
N LEU A 11 26.74 -5.31 6.31
CA LEU A 11 26.13 -6.28 5.39
C LEU A 11 25.93 -7.64 6.06
N GLU A 12 26.90 -8.12 6.83
CA GLU A 12 26.78 -9.34 7.61
C GLU A 12 25.62 -9.25 8.61
N LYS A 13 25.54 -8.13 9.34
CA LYS A 13 24.43 -7.86 10.25
C LYS A 13 23.09 -7.81 9.52
N LEU A 14 23.02 -7.16 8.36
CA LEU A 14 21.81 -7.09 7.56
C LEU A 14 21.35 -8.48 7.10
N VAL A 15 22.27 -9.32 6.61
CA VAL A 15 21.97 -10.68 6.17
C VAL A 15 21.47 -11.51 7.33
N TYR A 16 22.14 -11.44 8.49
CA TYR A 16 21.68 -12.10 9.71
C TYR A 16 20.26 -11.66 10.10
N ASP A 17 20.01 -10.34 10.12
CA ASP A 17 18.71 -9.77 10.45
C ASP A 17 17.61 -10.21 9.45
N ILE A 18 17.93 -10.32 8.16
CA ILE A 18 17.00 -10.81 7.13
C ILE A 18 16.68 -12.29 7.34
N ILE A 19 17.69 -13.14 7.53
CA ILE A 19 17.51 -14.58 7.76
C ILE A 19 16.66 -14.79 9.02
N LEU A 20 16.99 -14.07 10.09
CA LEU A 20 16.25 -14.12 11.33
C LEU A 20 14.80 -13.64 11.13
N SER A 21 14.59 -12.57 10.36
CA SER A 21 13.25 -12.05 10.06
C SER A 21 12.38 -13.07 9.32
N ILE A 22 12.94 -13.84 8.37
CA ILE A 22 12.20 -14.89 7.65
C ILE A 22 11.64 -15.95 8.61
N LEU A 23 12.36 -16.26 9.70
CA LEU A 23 11.93 -17.24 10.70
C LEU A 23 11.03 -16.63 11.78
N LEU A 24 11.36 -15.41 12.24
CA LEU A 24 10.65 -14.77 13.35
C LEU A 24 9.32 -14.14 12.91
N VAL A 25 9.18 -13.63 11.68
CA VAL A 25 7.93 -13.01 11.18
C VAL A 25 6.75 -13.99 11.25
N PRO A 26 6.83 -15.21 10.69
CA PRO A 26 5.74 -16.19 10.78
C PRO A 26 5.45 -16.59 12.22
N LYS A 27 6.49 -16.80 13.04
CA LYS A 27 6.36 -17.15 14.46
C LYS A 27 5.60 -16.06 15.24
N THR A 28 5.96 -14.79 15.04
CA THR A 28 5.29 -13.63 15.64
C THR A 28 3.82 -13.57 15.19
N LEU A 29 3.56 -13.73 13.90
CA LEU A 29 2.22 -13.65 13.34
C LEU A 29 1.30 -14.74 13.91
N VAL A 30 1.76 -16.00 13.92
CA VAL A 30 1.02 -17.14 14.48
C VAL A 30 0.72 -16.90 15.96
N ARG A 31 1.71 -16.46 16.73
CA ARG A 31 1.53 -16.16 18.16
C ARG A 31 0.46 -15.08 18.40
N ILE A 32 0.46 -14.02 17.59
CA ILE A 32 -0.51 -12.91 17.70
C ILE A 32 -1.92 -13.37 17.33
N ILE A 33 -2.07 -14.15 16.25
CA ILE A 33 -3.37 -14.61 15.76
C ILE A 33 -4.07 -15.50 16.78
N PHE A 34 -3.33 -16.46 17.38
CA PHE A 34 -3.92 -17.44 18.30
C PHE A 34 -3.93 -16.98 19.77
N GLU A 35 -2.97 -16.15 20.20
CA GLU A 35 -2.86 -15.69 21.59
C GLU A 35 -2.65 -14.16 21.70
N PRO A 36 -3.60 -13.34 21.23
CA PRO A 36 -3.42 -11.89 21.19
C PRO A 36 -3.30 -11.23 22.57
N SER A 37 -3.84 -11.87 23.63
CA SER A 37 -3.72 -11.36 25.01
C SER A 37 -2.30 -11.36 25.56
N TRP A 38 -1.43 -12.24 25.04
CA TRP A 38 -0.03 -12.35 25.46
C TRP A 38 0.79 -11.09 25.10
N VAL A 39 0.40 -10.37 24.04
CA VAL A 39 1.12 -9.21 23.51
C VAL A 39 1.39 -8.13 24.57
N SER A 40 0.38 -7.75 25.34
CA SER A 40 0.53 -6.70 26.37
C SER A 40 1.57 -7.08 27.42
N GLY A 41 1.52 -8.32 27.91
CA GLY A 41 2.47 -8.86 28.88
C GLY A 41 3.88 -8.92 28.30
N TYR A 42 4.01 -9.45 27.08
CA TYR A 42 5.29 -9.56 26.38
C TYR A 42 5.96 -8.21 26.18
N ILE A 43 5.27 -7.22 25.59
CA ILE A 43 5.84 -5.88 25.37
C ILE A 43 6.24 -5.22 26.69
N THR A 44 5.44 -5.40 27.75
CA THR A 44 5.76 -4.85 29.08
C THR A 44 7.04 -5.45 29.65
N GLN A 45 7.29 -6.74 29.43
CA GLN A 45 8.53 -7.40 29.86
C GLN A 45 9.72 -6.99 28.99
N GLN A 46 9.54 -6.92 27.67
CA GLN A 46 10.61 -6.55 26.73
C GLN A 46 11.08 -5.11 26.92
N LEU A 47 10.17 -4.17 27.21
CA LEU A 47 10.54 -2.78 27.48
C LEU A 47 11.28 -2.59 28.82
N LYS A 48 11.30 -3.59 29.70
CA LYS A 48 12.11 -3.59 30.93
C LYS A 48 13.50 -4.20 30.73
N ARG A 49 13.73 -4.91 29.63
CA ARG A 49 15.03 -5.53 29.33
C ARG A 49 16.02 -4.51 28.77
N GLU A 50 17.30 -4.82 28.94
CA GLU A 50 18.42 -4.15 28.30
C GLU A 50 18.27 -4.18 26.77
N ASP A 51 18.78 -3.16 26.10
CA ASP A 51 18.52 -2.93 24.66
C ASP A 51 19.05 -4.08 23.77
N GLU A 52 20.14 -4.75 24.17
CA GLU A 52 20.78 -5.81 23.39
C GLU A 52 19.98 -7.14 23.37
N LYS A 53 19.28 -7.47 24.46
CA LYS A 53 18.47 -8.70 24.60
C LYS A 53 16.98 -8.49 24.35
N ARG A 54 16.65 -7.34 23.77
CA ARG A 54 15.27 -6.93 23.55
C ARG A 54 14.79 -7.48 22.21
N PHE A 55 13.66 -8.18 22.23
CA PHE A 55 13.04 -8.78 21.04
C PHE A 55 13.83 -9.94 20.41
N ASP A 56 14.65 -10.67 21.17
CA ASP A 56 15.39 -11.84 20.68
C ASP A 56 14.46 -12.99 20.22
N GLU A 57 13.28 -13.10 20.84
CA GLU A 57 12.37 -14.22 20.62
C GLU A 57 11.35 -13.99 19.49
N TYR A 58 11.04 -12.72 19.20
CA TYR A 58 10.03 -12.27 18.23
C TYR A 58 10.43 -10.92 17.66
N VAL A 59 10.18 -10.70 16.36
CA VAL A 59 10.52 -9.46 15.63
C VAL A 59 9.99 -8.21 16.35
N SER A 60 10.83 -7.19 16.56
CA SER A 60 10.39 -5.94 17.20
C SER A 60 9.14 -5.33 16.50
N PRO A 61 8.21 -4.68 17.24
CA PRO A 61 6.95 -4.19 16.66
C PRO A 61 7.11 -3.22 15.49
N ILE A 62 8.10 -2.33 15.57
CA ILE A 62 8.38 -1.36 14.51
C ILE A 62 8.93 -2.08 13.28
N LEU A 63 9.93 -2.95 13.47
CA LEU A 63 10.51 -3.71 12.36
C LEU A 63 9.45 -4.58 11.69
N PHE A 64 8.60 -5.23 12.48
CA PHE A 64 7.51 -6.05 11.99
C PHE A 64 6.53 -5.25 11.13
N MET A 65 6.13 -4.06 11.60
CA MET A 65 5.28 -3.14 10.83
C MET A 65 5.95 -2.63 9.55
N ILE A 66 7.24 -2.29 9.60
CA ILE A 66 8.01 -1.89 8.41
C ILE A 66 8.08 -3.03 7.41
N LEU A 67 8.36 -4.26 7.84
CA LEU A 67 8.40 -5.43 6.97
C LEU A 67 7.04 -5.71 6.32
N LEU A 68 5.95 -5.63 7.09
CA LEU A 68 4.59 -5.78 6.57
C LEU A 68 4.19 -4.65 5.63
N ALA A 69 4.70 -3.44 5.82
CA ALA A 69 4.49 -2.32 4.90
C ALA A 69 5.32 -2.47 3.61
N LEU A 70 6.55 -2.97 3.74
CA LEU A 70 7.53 -3.02 2.66
C LEU A 70 7.26 -4.17 1.69
N LEU A 71 6.93 -5.36 2.20
CA LEU A 71 6.74 -6.56 1.37
C LEU A 71 5.70 -6.39 0.25
N PRO A 72 4.51 -5.80 0.51
CA PRO A 72 3.53 -5.58 -0.54
C PRO A 72 3.98 -4.49 -1.52
N ILE A 73 4.66 -3.44 -1.05
CA ILE A 73 5.17 -2.37 -1.91
C ILE A 73 6.23 -2.96 -2.85
N THR A 74 7.20 -3.71 -2.33
CA THR A 74 8.22 -4.35 -3.16
C THR A 74 7.60 -5.38 -4.10
N PHE A 75 6.62 -6.16 -3.64
CA PHE A 75 5.91 -7.08 -4.52
C PHE A 75 5.16 -6.33 -5.61
N ILE A 76 4.44 -5.26 -5.31
CA ILE A 76 3.73 -4.46 -6.33
C ILE A 76 4.71 -3.82 -7.30
N THR A 77 5.82 -3.24 -6.83
CA THR A 77 6.78 -2.56 -7.72
C THR A 77 7.62 -3.53 -8.53
N VAL A 78 7.90 -4.74 -8.03
CA VAL A 78 8.70 -5.77 -8.72
C VAL A 78 7.84 -6.77 -9.50
N ALA A 79 6.58 -6.97 -9.13
CA ALA A 79 5.66 -7.84 -9.86
C ALA A 79 4.79 -7.09 -10.89
N ARG A 80 4.63 -5.76 -10.78
CA ARG A 80 4.02 -4.92 -11.83
C ARG A 80 5.01 -4.66 -12.98
N TRP A 81 5.62 -5.72 -13.52
CA TRP A 81 6.38 -5.67 -14.79
C TRP A 81 5.64 -6.38 -15.93
N PRO A 82 4.41 -6.00 -16.26
CA PRO A 82 3.82 -6.28 -17.56
C PRO A 82 4.41 -5.33 -18.61
N GLU A 83 5.28 -5.84 -19.48
CA GLU A 83 5.87 -5.12 -20.61
C GLU A 83 5.08 -5.45 -21.89
N VAL A 84 4.80 -4.42 -22.70
CA VAL A 84 4.35 -4.60 -24.08
C VAL A 84 5.58 -4.44 -24.96
N VAL A 85 6.02 -5.55 -25.55
CA VAL A 85 7.23 -5.58 -26.36
C VAL A 85 6.85 -5.67 -27.82
N ILE A 86 7.29 -4.69 -28.60
CA ILE A 86 7.22 -4.68 -30.06
C ILE A 86 8.55 -5.21 -30.60
N ARG A 87 8.50 -6.14 -31.55
CA ARG A 87 9.67 -6.64 -32.28
C ARG A 87 9.46 -6.43 -33.76
N GLY A 88 10.55 -6.10 -34.46
CA GLY A 88 10.52 -5.93 -35.91
C GLY A 88 11.89 -5.60 -36.48
N PRO A 89 11.97 -5.36 -37.80
CA PRO A 89 13.22 -4.99 -38.45
C PRO A 89 13.64 -3.56 -38.06
N ALA A 90 14.96 -3.34 -37.98
CA ALA A 90 15.57 -2.05 -37.66
C ALA A 90 15.46 -1.04 -38.80
N GLU A 91 15.43 -1.55 -40.03
CA GLU A 91 15.40 -0.78 -41.25
C GLU A 91 14.33 -1.33 -42.19
N GLY A 92 13.80 -0.47 -43.04
CA GLY A 92 12.89 -0.86 -44.10
C GLY A 92 12.91 0.12 -45.26
N ILE A 93 12.13 -0.15 -46.30
CA ILE A 93 12.15 0.63 -47.54
C ILE A 93 10.81 1.36 -47.72
N VAL A 94 10.86 2.58 -48.26
CA VAL A 94 9.67 3.35 -48.64
C VAL A 94 8.74 2.52 -49.52
N ASN A 95 7.43 2.62 -49.27
CA ASN A 95 6.35 1.90 -49.98
C ASN A 95 6.43 0.37 -49.92
N GLN A 96 7.14 -0.20 -48.94
CA GLN A 96 7.13 -1.63 -48.67
C GLN A 96 6.40 -1.97 -47.37
N GLU A 97 5.77 -3.13 -47.36
CA GLU A 97 5.13 -3.70 -46.17
C GLU A 97 6.17 -4.19 -45.18
N ILE A 98 6.17 -3.61 -43.98
CA ILE A 98 7.08 -3.96 -42.89
C ILE A 98 6.26 -4.48 -41.72
N ARG A 99 6.52 -5.73 -41.34
CA ARG A 99 5.80 -6.44 -40.28
C ARG A 99 6.44 -6.22 -38.92
N PHE A 100 5.61 -5.95 -37.93
CA PHE A 100 5.95 -5.91 -36.51
C PHE A 100 5.09 -6.89 -35.73
N THR A 101 5.66 -7.45 -34.68
CA THR A 101 4.98 -8.38 -33.78
C THR A 101 5.00 -7.82 -32.37
N ALA A 102 3.87 -7.82 -31.69
CA ALA A 102 3.76 -7.46 -30.30
C ALA A 102 3.57 -8.70 -29.43
N GLU A 103 4.19 -8.67 -28.26
CA GLU A 103 3.92 -9.56 -27.15
C GLU A 103 3.56 -8.72 -25.93
N ALA A 104 2.30 -8.83 -25.51
CA ALA A 104 1.78 -8.17 -24.33
C ALA A 104 1.95 -9.10 -23.13
N ASN A 105 2.72 -8.67 -22.14
CA ASN A 105 2.62 -9.22 -20.80
C ASN A 105 1.74 -8.25 -20.01
N LEU A 106 0.59 -8.68 -19.48
CA LEU A 106 -0.36 -7.88 -18.71
C LEU A 106 -0.48 -8.46 -17.29
N THR A 107 -0.76 -7.64 -16.27
CA THR A 107 -0.94 -8.15 -14.90
C THR A 107 -2.16 -9.07 -14.85
N SER A 108 -3.27 -8.65 -15.48
CA SER A 108 -4.47 -9.46 -15.64
C SER A 108 -4.57 -9.99 -17.08
N LYS A 109 -4.46 -11.32 -17.23
CA LYS A 109 -4.58 -12.01 -18.53
C LYS A 109 -6.05 -12.28 -18.88
N THR A 110 -6.81 -11.20 -19.04
CA THR A 110 -8.27 -11.24 -19.27
C THR A 110 -8.65 -10.75 -20.68
N PRO A 111 -8.87 -11.66 -21.64
CA PRO A 111 -9.32 -11.29 -22.99
C PRO A 111 -10.78 -10.76 -23.01
N PRO A 112 -11.20 -10.07 -24.08
CA PRO A 112 -10.37 -9.66 -25.22
C PRO A 112 -9.37 -8.56 -24.86
N TYR A 113 -8.31 -8.48 -25.65
CA TYR A 113 -7.30 -7.43 -25.59
C TYR A 113 -7.48 -6.51 -26.80
N GLU A 114 -7.53 -5.22 -26.55
CA GLU A 114 -7.56 -4.17 -27.55
C GLU A 114 -6.15 -3.63 -27.74
N TYR A 115 -5.58 -3.86 -28.92
CA TYR A 115 -4.27 -3.40 -29.34
C TYR A 115 -4.44 -2.13 -30.16
N GLU A 116 -3.89 -1.02 -29.71
CA GLU A 116 -3.92 0.26 -30.40
C GLU A 116 -2.48 0.66 -30.76
N TRP A 117 -2.14 0.49 -32.04
CA TRP A 117 -0.84 0.83 -32.59
C TRP A 117 -0.83 2.27 -33.09
N TYR A 118 0.21 3.02 -32.75
CA TYR A 118 0.38 4.42 -33.18
C TYR A 118 1.69 4.61 -33.94
N THR A 119 1.65 5.44 -34.98
CA THR A 119 2.83 5.97 -35.68
C THR A 119 2.88 7.50 -35.63
N ASP A 120 4.08 8.06 -35.74
CA ASP A 120 4.32 9.51 -35.71
C ASP A 120 3.69 10.28 -36.89
N ASP A 121 3.46 9.62 -38.02
CA ASP A 121 2.79 10.17 -39.19
C ASP A 121 1.26 9.99 -39.19
N GLY A 122 0.68 9.69 -38.02
CA GLY A 122 -0.75 9.83 -37.75
C GLY A 122 -1.58 8.58 -38.02
N GLY A 123 -0.96 7.43 -38.30
CA GLY A 123 -1.65 6.15 -38.37
C GLY A 123 -1.98 5.63 -36.97
N THR A 124 -3.25 5.45 -36.67
CA THR A 124 -3.70 4.63 -35.53
C THR A 124 -4.44 3.41 -36.06
N LYS A 125 -4.04 2.21 -35.61
CA LYS A 125 -4.67 0.95 -35.98
C LYS A 125 -5.09 0.20 -34.72
N THR A 126 -6.36 -0.20 -34.68
CA THR A 126 -6.94 -0.86 -33.50
C THR A 126 -7.38 -2.28 -33.85
N HIS A 127 -6.91 -3.26 -33.09
CA HIS A 127 -7.32 -4.67 -33.22
C HIS A 127 -7.86 -5.21 -31.91
N GLN A 128 -8.78 -6.16 -32.01
CA GLN A 128 -9.17 -6.98 -30.87
C GLN A 128 -8.68 -8.41 -31.07
N SER A 129 -8.01 -8.93 -30.04
CA SER A 129 -7.48 -10.29 -30.05
C SER A 129 -7.72 -10.96 -28.70
N ASN A 130 -7.93 -12.28 -28.71
CA ASN A 130 -7.97 -13.09 -27.49
C ASN A 130 -6.59 -13.63 -27.10
N ARG A 131 -5.54 -13.28 -27.86
CA ARG A 131 -4.16 -13.69 -27.62
C ARG A 131 -3.35 -12.51 -27.07
N LEU A 132 -2.34 -12.83 -26.27
CA LEU A 132 -1.33 -11.87 -25.77
C LEU A 132 -0.29 -11.49 -26.83
N THR A 133 -0.55 -11.84 -28.08
CA THR A 133 0.31 -11.51 -29.22
C THR A 133 -0.56 -10.88 -30.30
N ASP A 134 -0.01 -9.87 -30.95
CA ASP A 134 -0.60 -9.20 -32.11
C ASP A 134 0.46 -8.99 -33.19
N GLU A 135 0.05 -8.85 -34.43
CA GLU A 135 0.96 -8.54 -35.53
C GLU A 135 0.35 -7.43 -36.36
N GLU A 136 1.16 -6.44 -36.73
CA GLU A 136 0.70 -5.37 -37.60
C GLU A 136 1.75 -4.98 -38.64
N THR A 137 1.26 -4.53 -39.79
CA THR A 137 2.09 -4.16 -40.94
C THR A 137 1.93 -2.67 -41.25
N PHE A 138 3.06 -1.98 -41.42
CA PHE A 138 3.10 -0.57 -41.77
C PHE A 138 3.77 -0.35 -43.12
N VAL A 139 3.34 0.71 -43.80
CA VAL A 139 3.89 1.17 -45.07
C VAL A 139 4.13 2.67 -44.92
N TRP A 140 5.34 3.11 -45.25
CA TRP A 140 5.75 4.51 -45.14
C TRP A 140 6.02 5.11 -46.51
N GLU A 141 5.44 6.27 -46.79
CA GLU A 141 5.64 7.01 -48.05
C GLU A 141 6.90 7.88 -48.02
N THR A 142 7.44 8.15 -46.83
CA THR A 142 8.58 9.04 -46.61
C THR A 142 9.72 8.31 -45.90
N SER A 143 10.94 8.54 -46.36
CA SER A 143 12.15 8.07 -45.70
C SER A 143 12.42 8.84 -44.40
N GLY A 144 13.26 8.25 -43.55
CA GLY A 144 13.66 8.81 -42.26
C GLY A 144 13.30 7.93 -41.07
N LYS A 145 13.54 8.47 -39.88
CA LYS A 145 13.29 7.79 -38.61
C LYS A 145 11.81 7.85 -38.27
N LYS A 146 11.16 6.69 -38.16
CA LYS A 146 9.74 6.55 -37.81
C LYS A 146 9.58 5.95 -36.42
N LEU A 147 8.61 6.46 -35.66
CA LEU A 147 8.27 5.99 -34.32
C LEU A 147 7.05 5.07 -34.36
N ILE A 148 7.10 3.98 -33.60
CA ILE A 148 5.98 3.08 -33.34
C ILE A 148 5.75 2.99 -31.82
N LEU A 149 4.49 3.11 -31.42
CA LEU A 149 4.00 2.88 -30.06
C LEU A 149 2.84 1.90 -30.10
N LEU A 150 2.61 1.21 -28.99
CA LEU A 150 1.50 0.29 -28.82
C LEU A 150 0.91 0.42 -27.43
N ASP A 151 -0.39 0.64 -27.35
CA ASP A 151 -1.17 0.52 -26.12
C ASP A 151 -2.02 -0.76 -26.19
N VAL A 152 -1.97 -1.57 -25.13
CA VAL A 152 -2.76 -2.80 -25.01
C VAL A 152 -3.67 -2.67 -23.80
N THR A 153 -4.97 -2.73 -24.04
CA THR A 153 -6.00 -2.65 -22.99
C THR A 153 -6.69 -4.00 -22.86
N ASN A 154 -6.75 -4.55 -21.66
CA ASN A 154 -7.53 -5.76 -21.40
C ASN A 154 -8.98 -5.44 -21.04
N ARG A 155 -9.82 -6.47 -20.97
CA ARG A 155 -11.22 -6.34 -20.57
C ARG A 155 -11.45 -5.65 -19.21
N LYS A 156 -10.46 -5.69 -18.30
CA LYS A 156 -10.53 -5.06 -16.97
C LYS A 156 -10.24 -3.55 -17.01
N GLY A 157 -9.98 -2.99 -18.20
CA GLY A 157 -9.55 -1.59 -18.36
C GLY A 157 -8.10 -1.36 -17.93
N GLU A 158 -7.30 -2.42 -17.75
CA GLU A 158 -5.87 -2.29 -17.55
C GLU A 158 -5.20 -2.01 -18.90
N THR A 159 -4.72 -0.78 -19.07
CA THR A 159 -3.92 -0.38 -20.23
C THR A 159 -2.43 -0.47 -19.91
N ARG A 160 -1.63 -1.00 -20.84
CA ARG A 160 -0.18 -0.97 -20.82
C ARG A 160 0.37 -0.43 -22.12
N LYS A 161 1.45 0.33 -22.02
CA LYS A 161 2.09 1.02 -23.14
C LYS A 161 3.44 0.39 -23.43
N SER A 162 3.81 0.33 -24.70
CA SER A 162 5.14 -0.08 -25.12
C SER A 162 6.16 1.04 -24.92
N TYR A 163 7.44 0.69 -24.94
CA TYR A 163 8.50 1.66 -25.16
C TYR A 163 8.49 2.16 -26.61
N PRO A 164 8.99 3.39 -26.87
CA PRO A 164 9.20 3.91 -28.22
C PRO A 164 10.08 2.97 -29.05
N LEU A 165 9.55 2.41 -30.14
CA LEU A 165 10.34 1.68 -31.13
C LEU A 165 10.65 2.60 -32.31
N TYR A 166 11.91 2.70 -32.69
CA TYR A 166 12.33 3.50 -33.83
C TYR A 166 12.82 2.63 -34.97
N VAL A 167 12.19 2.75 -36.13
CA VAL A 167 12.60 2.09 -37.38
C VAL A 167 13.15 3.14 -38.36
N GLN A 168 14.20 2.79 -39.08
CA GLN A 168 14.78 3.66 -40.11
C GLN A 168 14.27 3.28 -41.49
N ILE A 169 13.50 4.17 -42.12
CA ILE A 169 12.97 3.97 -43.46
C ILE A 169 13.94 4.58 -44.48
N ARG A 170 14.39 3.76 -45.43
CA ARG A 170 15.37 4.05 -46.47
C ARG A 170 14.67 4.22 -47.82
N GLU A 171 15.31 4.96 -48.72
CA GLU A 171 14.81 5.12 -50.09
C GLU A 171 14.90 3.81 -50.89
N ALA A 172 14.09 3.71 -51.95
CA ALA A 172 14.10 2.55 -52.83
C ALA A 172 15.47 2.42 -53.54
N GLY A 173 16.16 1.29 -53.33
CA GLY A 173 17.47 0.99 -53.92
C GLY A 173 18.66 1.05 -52.95
N GLU A 174 18.44 1.45 -51.70
CA GLU A 174 19.44 1.36 -50.64
C GLU A 174 19.50 -0.04 -50.01
N ASN A 175 20.71 -0.47 -49.61
CA ASN A 175 20.89 -1.75 -48.92
C ASN A 175 20.46 -1.61 -47.45
N ILE A 176 19.56 -2.49 -47.00
CA ILE A 176 19.13 -2.59 -45.60
C ILE A 176 19.85 -3.73 -44.87
N SER A 177 20.12 -3.53 -43.58
CA SER A 177 20.58 -4.58 -42.69
C SER A 177 19.40 -5.37 -42.11
N SER A 178 19.47 -6.69 -42.06
CA SER A 178 18.44 -7.58 -41.49
C SER A 178 18.46 -7.62 -39.95
N THR A 179 18.87 -6.53 -39.31
CA THR A 179 18.94 -6.43 -37.86
C THR A 179 17.52 -6.37 -37.29
N LEU A 180 17.20 -7.25 -36.36
CA LEU A 180 15.96 -7.18 -35.59
C LEU A 180 16.16 -6.28 -34.37
N ILE A 181 15.18 -5.43 -34.11
CA ILE A 181 15.10 -4.57 -32.93
C ILE A 181 13.87 -4.92 -32.12
N SER A 182 13.95 -4.60 -30.83
CA SER A 182 12.87 -4.79 -29.87
C SER A 182 12.65 -3.47 -29.14
N SER A 183 11.41 -3.16 -28.78
CA SER A 183 11.07 -2.05 -27.89
C SER A 183 11.42 -2.46 -26.46
N GLU A 184 12.71 -2.67 -26.19
CA GLU A 184 13.17 -2.94 -24.84
C GLU A 184 13.19 -1.62 -24.05
N GLU A 185 12.70 -1.69 -22.83
CA GLU A 185 13.04 -0.67 -21.84
C GLU A 185 14.57 -0.55 -21.72
N PRO A 186 15.13 0.66 -21.54
CA PRO A 186 16.47 0.75 -20.96
C PRO A 186 16.43 -0.01 -19.63
N LYS A 187 17.08 -1.20 -19.59
CA LYS A 187 17.07 -2.11 -18.43
C LYS A 187 17.00 -1.29 -17.16
N PRO A 188 16.00 -1.50 -16.31
CA PRO A 188 15.96 -0.83 -15.04
C PRO A 188 17.26 -1.22 -14.41
N ASN A 189 18.11 -0.22 -14.21
CA ASN A 189 19.01 -0.33 -13.11
C ASN A 189 18.07 -0.65 -11.94
N LEU A 190 18.20 -1.83 -11.32
CA LEU A 190 17.71 -2.09 -9.97
C LEU A 190 18.46 -1.15 -9.01
N SER A 191 18.42 0.13 -9.33
CA SER A 191 18.99 1.24 -8.63
C SER A 191 17.96 1.63 -7.62
N GLY A 192 18.43 1.96 -6.42
CA GLY A 192 17.59 2.47 -5.35
C GLY A 192 16.65 3.59 -5.81
N SER A 193 16.94 4.31 -6.91
CA SER A 193 16.08 5.36 -7.46
C SER A 193 14.65 4.90 -7.79
N VAL A 194 14.44 3.70 -8.35
CA VAL A 194 13.08 3.19 -8.65
C VAL A 194 12.34 2.85 -7.34
N PHE A 195 13.05 2.26 -6.39
CA PHE A 195 12.51 1.97 -5.07
C PHE A 195 12.16 3.24 -4.29
N PHE A 196 13.05 4.24 -4.29
CA PHE A 196 12.83 5.52 -3.60
C PHE A 196 11.72 6.35 -4.25
N SER A 197 11.62 6.34 -5.58
CA SER A 197 10.51 6.99 -6.29
C SER A 197 9.19 6.30 -6.01
N ALA A 198 9.17 4.97 -5.94
CA ALA A 198 8.00 4.23 -5.48
C ALA A 198 7.64 4.55 -4.02
N LEU A 199 8.62 4.64 -3.11
CA LEU A 199 8.36 5.03 -1.71
C LEU A 199 7.80 6.46 -1.59
N GLN A 200 8.25 7.38 -2.45
CA GLN A 200 7.82 8.78 -2.47
C GLN A 200 6.53 9.02 -3.27
N ALA A 201 5.94 7.98 -3.88
CA ALA A 201 4.70 8.12 -4.62
C ALA A 201 3.56 8.61 -3.69
N PRO A 202 2.65 9.48 -4.16
CA PRO A 202 1.52 9.93 -3.35
C PRO A 202 0.69 8.77 -2.79
N SER A 203 0.51 7.70 -3.58
CA SER A 203 -0.22 6.51 -3.18
C SER A 203 0.44 5.75 -2.02
N THR A 204 1.77 5.59 -2.03
CA THR A 204 2.50 4.89 -0.96
C THR A 204 2.57 5.70 0.33
N ILE A 205 2.68 7.02 0.22
CA ILE A 205 2.59 7.92 1.37
C ILE A 205 1.22 7.77 2.05
N MET A 206 0.13 7.74 1.27
CA MET A 206 -1.22 7.51 1.82
C MET A 206 -1.33 6.13 2.47
N THR A 207 -0.73 5.10 1.88
CA THR A 207 -0.69 3.76 2.49
C THR A 207 0.11 3.74 3.80
N MET A 208 1.24 4.44 3.90
CA MET A 208 1.98 4.57 5.16
C MET A 208 1.15 5.27 6.23
N PHE A 209 0.42 6.34 5.89
CA PHE A 209 -0.51 6.98 6.81
C PHE A 209 -1.62 6.03 7.27
N TYR A 210 -2.11 5.16 6.38
CA TYR A 210 -3.09 4.14 6.75
C TYR A 210 -2.51 3.09 7.71
N LEU A 211 -1.29 2.61 7.44
CA LEU A 211 -0.60 1.56 8.22
C LEU A 211 -0.14 2.04 9.60
N LEU A 212 0.24 3.31 9.74
CA LEU A 212 0.65 3.86 11.03
C LEU A 212 -0.48 4.60 11.74
N GLY A 213 -1.46 5.11 11.00
CA GLY A 213 -2.56 5.90 11.52
C GLY A 213 -3.44 5.12 12.49
N LEU A 214 -3.83 3.88 12.17
CA LEU A 214 -4.72 3.11 13.05
C LEU A 214 -4.04 2.74 14.38
N PRO A 215 -2.79 2.23 14.43
CA PRO A 215 -2.06 2.05 15.68
C PRO A 215 -1.92 3.34 16.49
N ILE A 216 -1.66 4.48 15.84
CA ILE A 216 -1.53 5.78 16.52
C ILE A 216 -2.87 6.25 17.08
N LEU A 217 -3.97 6.08 16.34
CA LEU A 217 -5.31 6.42 16.81
C LEU A 217 -5.70 5.56 18.01
N LEU A 218 -5.51 4.24 17.92
CA LEU A 218 -5.78 3.32 19.02
C LEU A 218 -4.92 3.66 20.24
N THR A 219 -3.62 3.93 20.03
CA THR A 219 -2.70 4.39 21.10
C THR A 219 -3.21 5.66 21.76
N SER A 220 -3.53 6.69 20.98
CA SER A 220 -4.01 7.98 21.49
C SER A 220 -5.31 7.80 22.26
N ALA A 221 -6.22 7.01 21.71
CA ALA A 221 -7.46 6.65 22.36
C ALA A 221 -7.18 5.92 23.70
N THR A 222 -6.23 4.97 23.74
CA THR A 222 -5.83 4.20 24.93
C THR A 222 -5.04 4.98 25.99
N GLU A 223 -4.43 6.11 25.66
CA GLU A 223 -3.73 6.96 26.62
C GLU A 223 -4.55 8.18 27.05
N ILE A 224 -5.28 8.84 26.15
CA ILE A 224 -6.09 10.04 26.46
C ILE A 224 -7.18 9.73 27.51
N ASN A 225 -7.84 8.57 27.41
CA ASN A 225 -8.86 8.19 28.40
C ASN A 225 -8.28 7.56 29.69
N ARG A 226 -6.95 7.46 29.86
CA ARG A 226 -6.34 7.01 31.14
C ARG A 226 -6.28 8.11 32.18
N GLY A 227 -6.41 9.39 31.79
CA GLY A 227 -6.42 10.52 32.74
C GLY A 227 -5.09 10.77 33.48
N HIS A 228 -4.03 10.05 33.12
CA HIS A 228 -2.67 10.27 33.62
C HIS A 228 -1.91 11.21 32.67
N VAL A 229 -0.81 11.80 33.17
CA VAL A 229 0.11 12.60 32.36
C VAL A 229 0.71 11.69 31.28
N LEU A 230 0.57 12.10 30.02
CA LEU A 230 1.14 11.41 28.86
C LEU A 230 2.66 11.30 29.04
N SER A 231 3.14 10.09 29.35
CA SER A 231 4.57 9.81 29.45
C SER A 231 5.05 9.12 28.18
N ARG A 232 6.29 9.44 27.77
CA ARG A 232 6.93 8.82 26.59
C ARG A 232 6.97 7.29 26.69
N THR A 233 7.16 6.77 27.91
CA THR A 233 7.22 5.33 28.18
C THR A 233 5.86 4.65 28.03
N SER A 234 4.79 5.26 28.55
CA SER A 234 3.42 4.72 28.41
C SER A 234 2.97 4.72 26.95
N LEU A 235 3.22 5.83 26.24
CA LEU A 235 2.89 5.98 24.83
C LEU A 235 3.64 4.97 23.95
N LYS A 236 4.95 4.80 24.19
CA LYS A 236 5.77 3.81 23.47
C LYS A 236 5.25 2.39 23.68
N ARG A 237 4.89 2.04 24.92
CA ARG A 237 4.32 0.72 25.24
C ARG A 237 3.00 0.49 24.50
N ALA A 238 2.06 1.43 24.60
CA ALA A 238 0.77 1.31 23.96
C ALA A 238 0.90 1.20 22.42
N PHE A 239 1.74 2.05 21.82
CA PHE A 239 2.05 1.99 20.39
C PHE A 239 2.56 0.61 19.96
N PHE A 240 3.50 0.03 20.71
CA PHE A 240 4.09 -1.28 20.39
C PHE A 240 3.06 -2.42 20.46
N ILE A 241 2.12 -2.35 21.40
CA ILE A 241 1.03 -3.31 21.51
C ILE A 241 0.15 -3.24 20.26
N HIS A 242 -0.29 -2.04 19.87
CA HIS A 242 -1.18 -1.89 18.71
C HIS A 242 -0.51 -2.23 17.38
N CYS A 243 0.80 -1.98 17.23
CA CYS A 243 1.56 -2.46 16.07
C CYS A 243 1.46 -3.98 15.89
N TYR A 244 1.53 -4.76 16.97
CA TYR A 244 1.31 -6.21 16.88
C TYR A 244 -0.15 -6.57 16.65
N LEU A 245 -1.10 -5.99 17.41
CA LEU A 245 -2.50 -6.40 17.32
C LEU A 245 -3.14 -6.10 15.95
N VAL A 246 -2.74 -5.00 15.29
CA VAL A 246 -3.29 -4.60 13.98
C VAL A 246 -2.62 -5.37 12.83
N SER A 247 -1.44 -5.95 13.05
CA SER A 247 -0.66 -6.60 11.99
C SER A 247 -1.39 -7.67 11.15
N PRO A 248 -2.22 -8.59 11.72
CA PRO A 248 -2.86 -9.62 10.90
C PRO A 248 -3.94 -9.03 10.00
N PHE A 249 -4.63 -7.99 10.48
CA PHE A 249 -5.60 -7.24 9.69
C PHE A 249 -4.93 -6.55 8.50
N TYR A 250 -3.76 -5.93 8.70
CA TYR A 250 -3.03 -5.33 7.58
C TYR A 250 -2.56 -6.35 6.56
N LEU A 251 -2.07 -7.50 7.01
CA LEU A 251 -1.69 -8.57 6.08
C LEU A 251 -2.91 -9.01 5.24
N ALA A 252 -4.07 -9.20 5.86
CA ALA A 252 -5.30 -9.56 5.16
C ALA A 252 -5.75 -8.49 4.16
N LEU A 253 -5.66 -7.20 4.52
CA LEU A 253 -5.96 -6.10 3.59
C LEU A 253 -5.02 -6.08 2.38
N TRP A 254 -3.72 -6.30 2.61
CA TRP A 254 -2.75 -6.37 1.52
C TRP A 254 -3.00 -7.56 0.60
N THR A 255 -3.23 -8.75 1.17
CA THR A 255 -3.59 -9.94 0.40
C THR A 255 -4.89 -9.73 -0.38
N ALA A 256 -5.88 -9.08 0.21
CA ALA A 256 -7.13 -8.73 -0.46
C ALA A 256 -6.91 -7.75 -1.62
N SER A 257 -6.14 -6.68 -1.41
CA SER A 257 -5.82 -5.68 -2.44
C SER A 257 -5.07 -6.31 -3.62
N ILE A 258 -4.02 -7.09 -3.35
CA ILE A 258 -3.26 -7.80 -4.39
C ILE A 258 -4.17 -8.82 -5.09
N GLY A 259 -4.98 -9.56 -4.33
CA GLY A 259 -5.92 -10.52 -4.87
C GLY A 259 -6.91 -9.89 -5.86
N ILE A 260 -7.49 -8.74 -5.50
CA ILE A 260 -8.42 -8.01 -6.37
C ILE A 260 -7.70 -7.52 -7.63
N ASP A 261 -6.52 -6.91 -7.50
CA ASP A 261 -5.75 -6.40 -8.63
C ASP A 261 -5.40 -7.51 -9.64
N PHE A 262 -4.99 -8.70 -9.17
CA PHE A 262 -4.55 -9.80 -10.03
C PHE A 262 -5.69 -10.69 -10.54
N TYR A 263 -6.73 -10.94 -9.73
CA TYR A 263 -7.70 -12.01 -10.02
C TYR A 263 -9.15 -11.55 -10.17
N ALA A 264 -9.51 -10.35 -9.71
CA ALA A 264 -10.89 -9.88 -9.91
C ALA A 264 -11.13 -9.56 -11.39
N ILE A 265 -11.95 -10.38 -12.04
CA ILE A 265 -12.53 -10.11 -13.36
C ILE A 265 -13.91 -9.52 -13.12
N GLU A 266 -14.31 -8.47 -13.85
CA GLU A 266 -15.61 -7.79 -13.67
C GLU A 266 -16.82 -8.74 -13.67
N SER A 267 -16.70 -9.93 -14.26
CA SER A 267 -17.77 -10.92 -14.38
C SER A 267 -17.86 -11.93 -13.21
N GLU A 268 -16.82 -12.05 -12.36
CA GLU A 268 -16.79 -13.05 -11.28
C GLU A 268 -16.93 -12.40 -9.90
N TRP A 269 -18.16 -11.98 -9.62
CA TRP A 269 -18.56 -11.38 -8.35
C TRP A 269 -18.22 -12.27 -7.13
N TYR A 270 -18.19 -13.59 -7.30
CA TYR A 270 -17.87 -14.56 -6.23
C TYR A 270 -16.49 -14.33 -5.60
N PHE A 271 -15.44 -14.12 -6.39
CA PHE A 271 -14.09 -13.90 -5.86
C PHE A 271 -14.03 -12.60 -5.07
N THR A 272 -14.65 -11.54 -5.58
CA THR A 272 -14.73 -10.24 -4.90
C THR A 272 -15.44 -10.35 -3.55
N TYR A 273 -16.59 -11.03 -3.46
CA TYR A 273 -17.27 -11.21 -2.17
C TYR A 273 -16.52 -12.15 -1.23
N PHE A 274 -15.83 -13.17 -1.75
CA PHE A 274 -14.99 -14.03 -0.92
C PHE A 274 -13.87 -13.21 -0.26
N VAL A 275 -13.17 -12.38 -1.04
CA VAL A 275 -12.14 -11.47 -0.53
C VAL A 275 -12.73 -10.45 0.45
N ALA A 276 -13.86 -9.83 0.10
CA ALA A 276 -14.53 -8.87 0.99
C ALA A 276 -14.97 -9.51 2.31
N GLY A 277 -15.50 -10.75 2.25
CA GLY A 277 -15.88 -11.54 3.42
C GLY A 277 -14.68 -11.86 4.31
N GLY A 278 -13.52 -12.19 3.72
CA GLY A 278 -12.27 -12.38 4.45
C GLY A 278 -11.81 -11.11 5.17
N VAL A 279 -11.87 -9.95 4.51
CA VAL A 279 -11.56 -8.66 5.13
C VAL A 279 -12.52 -8.34 6.28
N LEU A 280 -13.83 -8.52 6.08
CA LEU A 280 -14.83 -8.30 7.12
C LEU A 280 -14.63 -9.22 8.34
N LEU A 281 -14.27 -10.48 8.11
CA LEU A 281 -13.92 -11.42 9.18
C LEU A 281 -12.70 -10.94 9.97
N MET A 282 -11.69 -10.38 9.30
CA MET A 282 -10.50 -9.83 9.95
C MET A 282 -10.77 -8.52 10.69
N VAL A 283 -11.67 -7.66 10.17
CA VAL A 283 -12.18 -6.48 10.90
C VAL A 283 -12.90 -6.92 12.18
N PHE A 284 -13.75 -7.94 12.08
CA PHE A 284 -14.45 -8.49 13.22
C PHE A 284 -13.46 -9.06 14.25
N TRP A 285 -12.47 -9.85 13.81
CA TRP A 285 -11.41 -10.37 14.66
C TRP A 285 -10.66 -9.25 15.38
N LEU A 286 -10.19 -8.23 14.65
CA LEU A 286 -9.49 -7.08 15.23
C LEU A 286 -10.34 -6.36 16.27
N THR A 287 -11.62 -6.15 15.96
CA THR A 287 -12.58 -5.50 16.86
C THR A 287 -12.73 -6.28 18.17
N VAL A 288 -12.86 -7.60 18.10
CA VAL A 288 -12.97 -8.48 19.29
C VAL A 288 -11.68 -8.41 20.12
N VAL A 289 -10.52 -8.50 19.48
CA VAL A 289 -9.22 -8.49 20.13
C VAL A 289 -8.95 -7.17 20.83
N GLU A 290 -9.11 -6.04 20.14
CA GLU A 290 -8.89 -4.70 20.70
C GLU A 290 -9.90 -4.36 21.81
N THR A 291 -11.17 -4.74 21.64
CA THR A 291 -12.19 -4.58 22.69
C THR A 291 -11.82 -5.37 23.95
N GLY A 292 -11.34 -6.61 23.78
CA GLY A 292 -10.88 -7.46 24.88
C GLY A 292 -9.63 -6.90 25.57
N PHE A 293 -8.68 -6.36 24.80
CA PHE A 293 -7.50 -5.70 25.33
C PHE A 293 -7.88 -4.46 26.16
N LEU A 294 -8.66 -3.54 25.59
CA LEU A 294 -9.15 -2.34 26.28
C LEU A 294 -9.94 -2.68 27.56
N GLY A 295 -10.78 -3.72 27.52
CA GLY A 295 -11.54 -4.19 28.67
C GLY A 295 -10.63 -4.64 29.82
N ARG A 296 -9.60 -5.45 29.53
CA ARG A 296 -8.65 -5.95 30.53
C ARG A 296 -7.71 -4.87 31.06
N GLU A 297 -7.19 -4.04 30.17
CA GLU A 297 -6.15 -3.06 30.50
C GLU A 297 -6.71 -1.81 31.21
N ARG A 298 -8.00 -1.48 31.00
CA ARG A 298 -8.65 -0.31 31.60
C ARG A 298 -9.78 -0.62 32.57
N GLY A 299 -10.24 -1.86 32.65
CA GLY A 299 -11.40 -2.23 33.46
C GLY A 299 -12.71 -1.53 33.04
N ILE A 300 -12.82 -1.10 31.77
CA ILE A 300 -14.02 -0.45 31.25
C ILE A 300 -15.04 -1.47 30.72
N ASN A 301 -16.32 -1.11 30.75
CA ASN A 301 -17.39 -1.94 30.20
C ASN A 301 -17.12 -2.27 28.72
N LYS A 302 -17.35 -3.53 28.33
CA LYS A 302 -17.13 -4.03 26.95
C LYS A 302 -17.80 -3.16 25.89
N TRP A 303 -19.00 -2.64 26.15
CA TRP A 303 -19.71 -1.74 25.23
C TRP A 303 -19.00 -0.40 24.98
N LYS A 304 -18.39 0.18 26.02
CA LYS A 304 -17.61 1.41 25.88
C LYS A 304 -16.32 1.15 25.12
N ALA A 305 -15.67 0.02 25.39
CA ALA A 305 -14.49 -0.40 24.64
C ALA A 305 -14.82 -0.65 23.16
N LEU A 306 -15.93 -1.34 22.88
CA LEU A 306 -16.38 -1.61 21.51
C LEU A 306 -16.66 -0.32 20.74
N ALA A 307 -17.45 0.61 21.32
CA ALA A 307 -17.75 1.88 20.69
C ALA A 307 -16.50 2.69 20.35
N MET A 308 -15.50 2.65 21.23
CA MET A 308 -14.22 3.31 21.06
C MET A 308 -13.38 2.69 19.94
N VAL A 309 -13.31 1.36 19.87
CA VAL A 309 -12.58 0.64 18.82
C VAL A 309 -13.22 0.88 17.45
N LEU A 310 -14.55 0.76 17.36
CA LEU A 310 -15.28 1.01 16.11
C LEU A 310 -15.06 2.44 15.63
N PHE A 311 -15.10 3.43 16.53
CA PHE A 311 -14.78 4.81 16.19
C PHE A 311 -13.40 4.91 15.53
N CYS A 312 -12.35 4.33 16.13
CA CYS A 312 -11.00 4.34 15.55
C CYS A 312 -10.92 3.65 14.18
N ILE A 313 -11.52 2.46 14.04
CA ILE A 313 -11.49 1.68 12.80
C ILE A 313 -12.19 2.42 11.65
N PHE A 314 -13.32 3.06 11.92
CA PHE A 314 -14.09 3.78 10.90
C PHE A 314 -13.60 5.20 10.62
N THR A 315 -12.82 5.81 11.54
CA THR A 315 -12.35 7.20 11.38
C THR A 315 -11.47 7.37 10.14
N ILE A 316 -10.50 6.48 9.93
CA ILE A 316 -9.56 6.60 8.80
C ILE A 316 -10.26 6.37 7.45
N PRO A 317 -11.03 5.28 7.25
CA PRO A 317 -11.80 5.10 6.02
C PRO A 317 -12.78 6.24 5.74
N ALA A 318 -13.47 6.76 6.76
CA ALA A 318 -14.37 7.90 6.59
C ALA A 318 -13.62 9.16 6.14
N ALA A 319 -12.46 9.44 6.72
CA ALA A 319 -11.63 10.57 6.30
C ALA A 319 -11.17 10.43 4.85
N LEU A 320 -10.76 9.23 4.43
CA LEU A 320 -10.36 8.96 3.04
C LEU A 320 -11.54 9.12 2.06
N LEU A 321 -12.71 8.58 2.40
CA LEU A 321 -13.92 8.75 1.58
C LEU A 321 -14.31 10.23 1.42
N ILE A 322 -14.12 11.04 2.47
CA ILE A 322 -14.36 12.49 2.42
C ILE A 322 -13.33 13.19 1.51
N LEU A 323 -12.08 12.77 1.54
CA LEU A 323 -11.04 13.30 0.65
C LEU A 323 -11.34 12.94 -0.81
N ASP A 324 -11.64 11.68 -1.10
CA ASP A 324 -11.96 11.22 -2.46
C ASP A 324 -13.22 11.90 -3.01
N PHE A 325 -14.30 11.94 -2.22
CA PHE A 325 -15.52 12.67 -2.58
C PHE A 325 -15.24 14.15 -2.81
N GLY A 326 -14.35 14.73 -2.02
CA GLY A 326 -13.96 16.12 -2.13
C GLY A 326 -13.13 16.44 -3.38
N SER A 327 -12.29 15.50 -3.82
CA SER A 327 -11.58 15.60 -5.09
C SER A 327 -12.52 15.59 -6.29
N ILE A 328 -13.65 14.88 -6.20
CA ILE A 328 -14.69 14.85 -7.25
C ILE A 328 -15.58 16.11 -7.19
N HIS A 329 -15.88 16.60 -5.98
CA HIS A 329 -16.79 17.73 -5.74
C HIS A 329 -16.14 18.82 -4.87
N PRO A 330 -15.26 19.68 -5.44
CA PRO A 330 -14.48 20.66 -4.67
C PRO A 330 -15.34 21.70 -3.93
N GLU A 331 -16.50 22.06 -4.49
CA GLU A 331 -17.48 22.97 -3.87
C GLU A 331 -18.02 22.40 -2.54
N VAL A 332 -18.31 21.10 -2.51
CA VAL A 332 -18.89 20.41 -1.35
C VAL A 332 -17.80 20.08 -0.32
N PHE A 333 -16.60 19.76 -0.79
CA PHE A 333 -15.43 19.50 0.07
C PHE A 333 -15.10 20.65 1.01
N ARG A 334 -15.18 21.88 0.48
CA ARG A 334 -14.90 23.07 1.28
C ARG A 334 -15.91 23.16 2.43
N LEU A 335 -17.19 22.96 2.17
CA LEU A 335 -18.22 22.95 3.21
C LEU A 335 -18.04 21.81 4.23
N SER A 336 -17.67 20.60 3.79
CA SER A 336 -17.48 19.46 4.69
C SER A 336 -16.29 19.63 5.63
N LEU A 337 -15.18 20.22 5.15
CA LEU A 337 -14.03 20.55 5.99
C LEU A 337 -14.35 21.59 7.06
N TRP A 338 -15.11 22.64 6.70
CA TRP A 338 -15.60 23.60 7.68
C TRP A 338 -16.51 22.94 8.72
N GLY A 339 -17.39 22.01 8.31
CA GLY A 339 -18.24 21.23 9.22
C GLY A 339 -17.45 20.35 10.19
N LEU A 340 -16.43 19.63 9.72
CA LEU A 340 -15.55 18.82 10.57
C LEU A 340 -14.73 19.68 11.54
N PHE A 341 -14.24 20.84 11.09
CA PHE A 341 -13.49 21.75 11.94
C PHE A 341 -14.36 22.33 13.05
N ILE A 342 -15.60 22.72 12.74
CA ILE A 342 -16.58 23.23 13.71
C ILE A 342 -16.95 22.14 14.73
N THR A 343 -17.23 20.92 14.27
CA THR A 343 -17.57 19.79 15.16
C THR A 343 -16.40 19.39 16.05
N PHE A 344 -15.17 19.43 15.55
CA PHE A 344 -13.96 19.18 16.32
C PHE A 344 -13.73 20.25 17.41
N ILE A 345 -13.83 21.53 17.06
CA ILE A 345 -13.74 22.64 18.02
C ILE A 345 -14.85 22.55 19.07
N MET A 346 -16.08 22.27 18.64
CA MET A 346 -17.22 22.11 19.54
C MET A 346 -17.06 20.89 20.45
N GLY A 347 -16.47 19.80 19.96
CA GLY A 347 -16.11 18.61 20.74
C GLY A 347 -15.04 18.90 21.80
N ILE A 348 -13.99 19.64 21.46
CA ILE A 348 -12.96 20.10 22.42
C ILE A 348 -13.57 21.04 23.47
N PHE A 349 -14.43 21.96 23.04
CA PHE A 349 -15.11 22.89 23.92
C PHE A 349 -16.05 22.18 24.90
N LEU A 350 -16.87 21.24 24.41
CA LEU A 350 -17.73 20.41 25.25
C LEU A 350 -16.94 19.52 26.21
N TYR A 351 -15.83 18.93 25.76
CA TYR A 351 -14.93 18.16 26.61
C TYR A 351 -14.35 19.00 27.75
N ASN A 352 -13.87 20.22 27.44
CA ASN A 352 -13.36 21.16 28.44
C ASN A 352 -14.45 21.59 29.44
N ILE A 353 -15.68 21.85 28.96
CA ILE A 353 -16.82 22.15 29.82
C ILE A 353 -17.11 20.99 30.79
N VAL A 354 -17.19 19.76 30.28
CA VAL A 354 -17.44 18.56 31.09
C VAL A 354 -16.34 18.35 32.14
N GLN A 355 -15.08 18.59 31.79
CA GLN A 355 -13.95 18.53 32.73
C GLN A 355 -14.03 19.62 33.81
N VAL A 356 -14.39 20.85 33.47
CA VAL A 356 -14.60 21.95 34.44
C VAL A 356 -15.73 21.61 35.42
N PHE A 357 -16.83 21.05 34.93
CA PHE A 357 -17.94 20.62 35.79
C PHE A 357 -17.56 19.42 36.68
N ARG A 358 -16.78 18.46 36.19
CA ARG A 358 -16.23 17.36 37.00
C ARG A 358 -15.26 17.84 38.08
N GLY A 359 -14.40 18.80 37.76
CA GLY A 359 -13.48 19.43 38.72
C GLY A 359 -14.20 20.20 39.83
N ARG A 360 -15.29 20.92 39.49
CA ARG A 360 -16.14 21.62 40.47
C ARG A 360 -16.92 20.65 41.37
N ARG A 361 -17.40 19.52 40.82
CA ARG A 361 -18.08 18.48 41.62
C ARG A 361 -17.16 17.82 42.65
N LYS A 362 -15.90 17.53 42.29
CA LYS A 362 -14.92 16.99 43.26
C LYS A 362 -14.64 17.96 44.40
N LYS A 363 -14.49 19.27 44.13
CA LYS A 363 -14.29 20.30 45.17
C LYS A 363 -15.51 20.51 46.07
N ALA A 364 -16.73 20.34 45.54
CA ALA A 364 -17.95 20.47 46.32
C ALA A 364 -18.17 19.28 47.29
N VAL A 365 -17.69 18.08 46.93
CA VAL A 365 -17.76 16.90 47.81
C VAL A 365 -16.75 17.00 48.94
N THR A 366 -15.48 17.35 48.67
CA THR A 366 -14.48 17.52 49.74
C THR A 366 -14.79 18.67 50.70
N LYS A 367 -15.53 19.70 50.27
CA LYS A 367 -15.96 20.80 51.17
C LYS A 367 -17.14 20.43 52.07
N ARG A 368 -17.88 19.36 51.75
CA ARG A 368 -19.02 18.88 52.55
C ARG A 368 -18.59 17.85 53.61
N ASP A 369 -17.42 17.24 53.46
CA ASP A 369 -16.83 16.30 54.44
C ASP A 369 -15.94 17.00 55.49
N HIS A 370 -15.85 18.35 55.48
CA HIS A 370 -15.03 19.16 56.40
C HIS A 370 -15.84 20.23 57.16
N ASN A 371 -17.17 20.18 57.06
CA ASN A 371 -18.13 20.88 57.91
C ASN A 371 -19.05 19.84 58.53
#